data_AF-A0A662LZH6-F1
#
_entry.id   AF-A0A662LZH6-F1
#
_cell.length_a   1.000
_cell.length_b   1.000
_cell.length_c   1.000
_cell.angle_alpha   90.00
_cell.angle_beta   90.00
_cell.angle_gamma   90.00
#
_symmetry.space_group_name_H-M   'P 1'
#
loop_
_entity.id
_entity.type
_entity.pdbx_description
1 polymer ?
#
loop_
_entity_poly.entity_id
_entity_poly.type
_entity_poly.pdbx_seq_one_letter_code
_entity_poly.pdbx_strand_id
1 'polypeptide(L)'
;MIKNKKIKTDLETRLEATDRLLKYFSNRKRKNIENSLVRPLYQEVLKTLFIIFSMLTCVFIPLELLLDFIIPLNYIVSLAVFLVIFYAELKVYEKIWGKKGKWSIEKYKRYKK
;
A
#
# COMPACT_ATOMS: atom_id res chain seq x y z
N MET A 1 -13.04 60.51 10.89
CA MET A 1 -11.91 59.54 10.94
C MET A 1 -12.24 58.17 11.56
N ILE A 2 -13.18 58.07 12.51
CA ILE A 2 -13.43 56.82 13.27
C ILE A 2 -14.06 55.68 12.42
N LYS A 3 -14.96 56.02 11.48
CA LYS A 3 -15.60 55.03 10.59
C LYS A 3 -14.59 54.26 9.73
N ASN A 4 -13.54 54.94 9.24
CA ASN A 4 -12.56 54.33 8.33
C ASN A 4 -11.66 53.30 9.04
N LYS A 5 -11.36 53.53 10.33
CA LYS A 5 -10.56 52.61 11.16
C LYS A 5 -11.31 51.32 11.49
N LYS A 6 -12.63 51.42 11.68
CA LYS A 6 -13.52 50.27 11.95
C LYS A 6 -13.75 49.40 10.71
N ILE A 7 -13.83 50.02 9.53
CA ILE A 7 -13.94 49.31 8.25
C ILE A 7 -12.63 48.56 7.93
N LYS A 8 -11.48 49.18 8.21
CA LYS A 8 -10.17 48.55 7.96
C LYS A 8 -9.93 47.31 8.84
N THR A 9 -10.32 47.38 10.11
CA THR A 9 -10.21 46.25 11.05
C THR A 9 -11.19 45.12 10.72
N ASP A 10 -12.42 45.42 10.29
CA ASP A 10 -13.38 44.41 9.81
C ASP A 10 -12.86 43.68 8.56
N LEU A 11 -12.27 44.42 7.61
CA LEU A 11 -11.63 43.85 6.43
C LEU A 11 -10.45 42.94 6.79
N GLU A 12 -9.57 43.36 7.69
CA GLU A 12 -8.44 42.55 8.15
C GLU A 12 -8.90 41.24 8.81
N THR A 13 -9.94 41.28 9.64
CA THR A 13 -10.52 40.05 10.23
C THR A 13 -11.16 39.13 9.20
N ARG A 14 -11.83 39.68 8.18
CA ARG A 14 -12.40 38.88 7.07
C ARG A 14 -11.30 38.28 6.21
N LEU A 15 -10.21 39.01 5.97
CA LEU A 15 -9.05 38.52 5.21
C LEU A 15 -8.37 37.36 5.96
N GLU A 16 -8.14 37.49 7.26
CA GLU A 16 -7.60 36.42 8.10
C GLU A 16 -8.49 35.18 8.12
N ALA A 17 -9.82 35.36 8.23
CA ALA A 17 -10.75 34.24 8.21
C ALA A 17 -10.70 33.49 6.86
N THR A 18 -10.58 34.24 5.77
CA THR A 18 -10.47 33.69 4.40
C THR A 18 -9.15 32.95 4.21
N ASP A 19 -8.05 33.48 4.74
CA ASP A 19 -6.72 32.88 4.63
C ASP A 19 -6.61 31.58 5.45
N ARG A 20 -7.23 31.54 6.65
CA ARG A 20 -7.35 30.31 7.46
C ARG A 20 -8.17 29.23 6.73
N LEU A 21 -9.26 29.61 6.06
CA LEU A 21 -10.06 28.68 5.26
C LEU A 21 -9.27 28.14 4.06
N LEU A 22 -8.55 29.01 3.34
CA LEU A 22 -7.67 28.61 2.23
C LEU A 22 -6.59 27.62 2.67
N LYS A 23 -5.92 27.90 3.80
CA LYS A 23 -4.94 26.99 4.41
C LYS A 23 -5.57 25.65 4.77
N TYR A 24 -6.77 25.66 5.34
CA TYR A 24 -7.51 24.45 5.69
C TYR A 24 -7.86 23.61 4.44
N PHE A 25 -8.37 24.23 3.38
CA PHE A 25 -8.68 23.54 2.11
C PHE A 25 -7.44 23.01 1.42
N SER A 26 -6.33 23.76 1.42
CA SER A 26 -5.05 23.33 0.87
C SER A 26 -4.53 22.08 1.60
N ASN A 27 -4.47 22.12 2.94
CA ASN A 27 -4.04 20.97 3.74
C ASN A 27 -4.98 19.76 3.58
N ARG A 28 -6.29 20.00 3.46
CA ARG A 28 -7.28 18.95 3.22
C ARG A 28 -7.08 18.30 1.85
N LYS A 29 -6.83 19.09 0.80
CA LYS A 29 -6.48 18.56 -0.54
C LYS A 29 -5.19 17.76 -0.51
N ARG A 30 -4.14 18.27 0.15
CA ARG A 30 -2.85 17.60 0.26
C ARG A 30 -2.97 16.24 0.94
N LYS A 31 -3.66 16.16 2.08
CA LYS A 31 -3.99 14.89 2.76
C LYS A 31 -4.82 13.94 1.90
N ASN A 32 -5.73 14.48 1.07
CA ASN A 32 -6.57 13.63 0.22
C ASN A 32 -5.77 13.07 -0.97
N ILE A 33 -4.85 13.84 -1.54
CA ILE A 33 -3.90 13.38 -2.58
C ILE A 33 -2.96 12.33 -2.00
N GLU A 34 -2.39 12.57 -0.82
CA GLU A 34 -1.53 11.61 -0.13
C GLU A 34 -2.26 10.28 0.14
N ASN A 35 -3.49 10.35 0.66
CA ASN A 35 -4.29 9.14 0.89
C ASN A 35 -4.80 8.47 -0.39
N SER A 36 -4.96 9.21 -1.49
CA SER A 36 -5.53 8.69 -2.74
C SER A 36 -4.49 8.20 -3.74
N LEU A 37 -3.27 8.74 -3.74
CA LEU A 37 -2.21 8.39 -4.68
C LEU A 37 -1.06 7.67 -4.01
N VAL A 38 -0.54 8.19 -2.90
CA VAL A 38 0.67 7.65 -2.28
C VAL A 38 0.39 6.25 -1.73
N ARG A 39 -0.73 6.07 -1.03
CA ARG A 39 -1.08 4.78 -0.43
C ARG A 39 -1.27 3.62 -1.43
N PRO A 40 -2.03 3.76 -2.53
CA PRO A 40 -2.13 2.68 -3.52
C PRO A 40 -0.79 2.41 -4.21
N LEU A 41 0.02 3.44 -4.46
CA LEU A 41 1.37 3.26 -5.02
C LEU A 41 2.26 2.42 -4.10
N TYR A 42 2.28 2.73 -2.80
CA TYR A 42 3.02 1.94 -1.80
C TYR A 42 2.51 0.49 -1.74
N GLN A 43 1.20 0.28 -1.86
CA GLN A 43 0.63 -1.07 -1.86
C GLN A 43 1.03 -1.86 -3.12
N GLU A 44 1.09 -1.22 -4.29
CA GLU A 44 1.59 -1.86 -5.51
C GLU A 44 3.07 -2.18 -5.39
N VAL A 45 3.90 -1.25 -4.90
CA VAL A 45 5.33 -1.51 -4.66
C VAL A 45 5.52 -2.69 -3.72
N LEU A 46 4.79 -2.75 -2.59
CA LEU A 46 4.86 -3.87 -1.66
C LEU A 46 4.41 -5.20 -2.28
N LYS A 47 3.37 -5.19 -3.12
CA LYS A 47 2.93 -6.39 -3.85
C LYS A 47 4.02 -6.88 -4.80
N THR A 48 4.60 -5.97 -5.58
CA THR A 48 5.68 -6.31 -6.51
C THR A 48 6.89 -6.84 -5.76
N LEU A 49 7.28 -6.21 -4.64
CA LEU A 49 8.35 -6.69 -3.79
C LEU A 49 8.08 -8.10 -3.28
N PHE A 50 6.86 -8.35 -2.77
CA PHE A 50 6.45 -9.67 -2.30
C PHE A 50 6.53 -10.72 -3.41
N ILE A 51 6.07 -10.41 -4.63
CA ILE A 51 6.14 -11.32 -5.79
C ILE A 51 7.60 -11.63 -6.12
N ILE A 52 8.50 -10.64 -6.11
CA ILE A 52 9.92 -10.85 -6.38
C ILE A 52 10.54 -11.80 -5.33
N PHE A 53 10.27 -11.55 -4.04
CA PHE A 53 10.76 -12.44 -2.98
C PHE A 53 10.16 -13.85 -3.06
N SER A 54 8.88 -13.95 -3.43
CA SER A 54 8.19 -15.23 -3.63
C SER A 54 8.80 -16.02 -4.78
N MET A 55 9.05 -15.38 -5.92
CA MET A 55 9.76 -16.01 -7.04
C MET A 55 11.17 -16.44 -6.65
N LEU A 56 11.91 -15.62 -5.89
CA LEU A 56 13.23 -15.99 -5.42
C LEU A 56 13.19 -17.26 -4.57
N THR A 57 12.35 -17.30 -3.53
CA THR A 57 12.28 -18.47 -2.63
C THR A 57 11.78 -19.71 -3.36
N CYS A 58 10.80 -19.56 -4.26
CA CYS A 58 10.31 -20.64 -5.12
C CYS A 58 11.39 -21.21 -6.05
N VAL A 59 12.44 -20.46 -6.40
CA VAL A 59 13.53 -20.97 -7.26
C VAL A 59 14.70 -21.47 -6.43
N PHE A 60 15.13 -20.73 -5.41
CA PHE A 60 16.31 -21.07 -4.61
C PHE A 60 16.11 -22.34 -3.78
N ILE A 61 14.95 -22.53 -3.15
CA ILE A 61 14.73 -23.68 -2.25
C ILE A 61 14.71 -25.01 -3.02
N PRO A 62 13.98 -25.14 -4.15
CA PRO A 62 14.00 -26.37 -4.94
C PRO A 62 15.34 -26.62 -5.64
N LEU A 63 16.10 -25.56 -5.94
CA LEU A 63 17.43 -25.65 -6.55
C LEU A 63 18.48 -26.17 -5.56
N GLU A 64 18.43 -25.74 -4.31
CA GLU A 64 19.30 -26.23 -3.24
C GLU A 64 19.03 -27.72 -2.97
N LEU A 65 17.76 -28.12 -2.92
CA LEU A 65 17.39 -29.54 -2.85
C LEU A 65 17.96 -30.33 -4.02
N LEU A 66 17.86 -29.80 -5.24
CA LEU A 66 18.41 -30.41 -6.46
C LEU A 66 19.94 -30.65 -6.42
N LEU A 67 20.68 -29.90 -5.60
CA LEU A 67 22.12 -30.06 -5.43
C LEU A 67 22.49 -31.08 -4.34
N ASP A 68 21.67 -31.22 -3.29
CA ASP A 68 22.03 -32.00 -2.10
C ASP A 68 21.64 -33.50 -2.14
N PHE A 69 20.70 -33.91 -3.01
CA PHE A 69 20.16 -35.29 -3.02
C PHE A 69 20.58 -36.14 -4.23
N ILE A 70 20.58 -37.46 -4.02
CA ILE A 70 20.92 -38.50 -5.01
C ILE A 70 19.91 -38.50 -6.19
N ILE A 71 20.44 -38.45 -7.40
CA ILE A 71 19.75 -38.33 -8.70
C ILE A 71 19.13 -39.71 -9.03
N PRO A 72 17.84 -39.98 -8.73
CA PRO A 72 16.71 -39.27 -9.33
C PRO A 72 15.58 -38.86 -8.36
N LEU A 73 15.63 -39.28 -7.09
CA LEU A 73 14.65 -38.93 -6.05
C LEU A 73 14.51 -37.41 -5.90
N ASN A 74 15.61 -36.71 -6.19
CA ASN A 74 15.72 -35.28 -6.07
C ASN A 74 14.74 -34.48 -6.95
N TYR A 75 14.48 -34.93 -8.18
CA TYR A 75 13.55 -34.24 -9.08
C TYR A 75 12.11 -34.29 -8.57
N ILE A 76 11.69 -35.43 -8.02
CA ILE A 76 10.33 -35.62 -7.50
C ILE A 76 10.14 -34.81 -6.22
N VAL A 77 11.12 -34.87 -5.30
CA VAL A 77 11.08 -34.15 -4.04
C VAL A 77 11.13 -32.64 -4.28
N SER A 78 12.01 -32.16 -5.16
CA SER A 78 12.12 -30.75 -5.55
C SER A 78 10.81 -30.21 -6.13
N LEU A 79 10.15 -30.97 -7.03
CA LEU A 79 8.88 -30.57 -7.63
C LEU A 79 7.73 -30.55 -6.59
N ALA A 80 7.68 -31.54 -5.69
CA ALA A 80 6.72 -31.56 -4.60
C ALA A 80 6.91 -30.37 -3.64
N VAL A 81 8.16 -30.06 -3.27
CA VAL A 81 8.50 -28.92 -2.41
C VAL A 81 8.15 -27.59 -3.09
N PHE A 82 8.44 -27.45 -4.38
CA PHE A 82 8.04 -26.28 -5.16
C PHE A 82 6.53 -26.04 -5.08
N LEU A 83 5.72 -27.07 -5.33
CA LEU A 83 4.25 -26.96 -5.28
C LEU A 83 3.75 -26.57 -3.88
N VAL A 84 4.35 -27.11 -2.83
CA VAL A 84 3.99 -26.80 -1.43
C VAL A 84 4.33 -25.35 -1.09
N ILE A 85 5.54 -24.90 -1.43
CA ILE A 85 5.99 -23.52 -1.19
C ILE A 85 5.09 -22.56 -1.98
N PHE A 86 4.91 -22.81 -3.27
CA PHE A 86 4.07 -21.98 -4.13
C PHE A 86 2.64 -21.86 -3.59
N TYR A 87 2.03 -22.97 -3.16
CA TYR A 87 0.70 -22.96 -2.55
C TYR A 87 0.66 -22.14 -1.25
N ALA A 88 1.67 -22.29 -0.38
CA ALA A 88 1.76 -21.54 0.86
C ALA A 88 1.88 -20.03 0.60
N GLU A 89 2.73 -19.63 -0.34
CA GLU A 89 2.92 -18.23 -0.72
C GLU A 89 1.66 -17.62 -1.33
N LEU A 90 0.93 -18.38 -2.16
CA LEU A 90 -0.32 -17.94 -2.76
C LEU A 90 -1.39 -17.73 -1.68
N LYS A 91 -1.44 -18.60 -0.67
CA LYS A 91 -2.36 -18.46 0.48
C LYS A 91 -1.99 -17.27 1.36
N VAL A 92 -0.71 -17.01 1.59
CA VAL A 92 -0.22 -15.82 2.29
C VAL A 92 -0.57 -14.56 1.49
N TYR A 93 -0.40 -14.61 0.17
CA TYR A 93 -0.74 -13.51 -0.73
C TYR A 93 -2.23 -13.17 -0.64
N GLU A 94 -3.09 -14.18 -0.76
CA GLU A 94 -4.54 -13.99 -0.67
C GLU A 94 -4.97 -13.45 0.71
N LYS A 95 -4.34 -13.92 1.79
CA LYS A 95 -4.64 -13.48 3.16
C LYS A 95 -4.27 -12.01 3.40
N ILE A 96 -3.20 -11.52 2.80
CA ILE A 96 -2.73 -10.15 3.01
C ILE A 96 -3.37 -9.18 2.00
N TRP A 97 -3.37 -9.54 0.71
CA TRP A 97 -3.76 -8.66 -0.41
C TRP A 97 -5.04 -9.07 -1.15
N GLY A 98 -5.64 -10.23 -0.86
CA GLY A 98 -6.88 -10.69 -1.50
C GLY A 98 -8.10 -9.82 -1.14
N LYS A 99 -9.27 -10.12 -1.73
CA LYS A 99 -10.50 -9.30 -1.57
C LYS A 99 -10.90 -9.06 -0.10
N LYS A 100 -10.69 -10.06 0.76
CA LYS A 100 -10.91 -9.99 2.22
C LYS A 100 -9.61 -9.72 3.03
N GLY A 101 -8.48 -9.54 2.36
CA GLY A 101 -7.18 -9.38 2.98
C GLY A 101 -7.07 -8.11 3.81
N LYS A 102 -6.22 -8.14 4.84
CA LYS A 102 -6.06 -7.02 5.79
C LYS A 102 -5.71 -5.70 5.09
N TRP A 103 -5.02 -5.75 3.95
CA TRP A 103 -4.54 -4.59 3.19
C TRP A 103 -5.29 -4.39 1.86
N SER A 104 -6.47 -5.00 1.70
CA SER A 104 -7.32 -4.81 0.52
C SER A 104 -7.77 -3.36 0.33
N ILE A 105 -7.54 -2.81 -0.87
CA ILE A 105 -8.02 -1.49 -1.30
C ILE A 105 -9.56 -1.41 -1.22
N GLU A 106 -10.26 -2.51 -1.48
CA GLU A 106 -11.72 -2.59 -1.44
C GLU A 106 -12.27 -2.39 -0.02
N LYS A 107 -11.57 -2.89 1.01
CA LYS A 107 -11.96 -2.69 2.41
C LYS A 107 -11.82 -1.22 2.81
N TYR A 108 -10.79 -0.54 2.32
CA TYR A 108 -10.57 0.88 2.60
C TYR A 108 -11.59 1.79 1.91
N LYS A 109 -11.95 1.53 0.64
CA LYS A 109 -13.05 2.26 -0.03
C LYS A 109 -14.37 2.14 0.74
N ARG A 110 -14.64 0.98 1.36
CA ARG A 110 -15.87 0.73 2.11
C ARG A 110 -15.93 1.46 3.47
N TYR A 111 -14.79 1.73 4.10
CA TYR A 111 -14.68 2.48 5.35
C TYR A 111 -14.68 4.02 5.17
N LYS A 112 -14.63 4.51 3.92
CA LYS A 112 -14.60 5.94 3.60
C LYS A 112 -15.97 6.48 3.13
N LYS A 113 -16.99 5.62 3.04
CA LYS A 113 -18.41 6.00 2.93
C LYS A 113 -18.97 6.21 4.33
#